data_AF-A0A1R4A4Y2-F1
#
_entry.id   AF-A0A1R4A4Y2-F1
#
_cell.length_a   1.000
_cell.length_b   1.000
_cell.length_c   1.000
_cell.angle_alpha   90.00
_cell.angle_beta   90.00
_cell.angle_gamma   90.00
#
_symmetry.space_group_name_H-M   'P 1'
#
loop_
_entity.id
_entity.type
_entity.pdbx_description
1 polymer ?
#
loop_
_entity_poly.entity_id
_entity_poly.type
_entity_poly.pdbx_seq_one_letter_code
_entity_poly.pdbx_strand_id
1 'polypeptide(L)'
;MGPRKIDISADGTKLNQSDTLKYCIIQTNVWNATSINGVINLSLKDSELLSSINIKDIELKQRTIFAYPEVALGCNLMGDRFNDDLKKIIDFPIELDEALKLNIKLKTAFQIISHEPPELPFNVSYDFWIRRDINKHDHPEEHDCEIMIWLYRNEQKPIGKYTGEVVLKCKINGSEEDIKFSQWIGRGGRWLTISYIIDPMWQKEKIDLEIPLSSFLVESRDKMDQPMEKKYLMGMELGSEFGNPGAKKMKLKWKLSSYELIYKEGVFNLLEIQD
;
A
#
# COMPACT_ATOMS: atom_id res chain seq x y z
N MET A 1 -8.01 -19.31 -25.63
CA MET A 1 -8.16 -19.28 -24.16
C MET A 1 -8.84 -17.96 -23.82
N GLY A 2 -9.90 -17.96 -23.00
CA GLY A 2 -10.56 -16.72 -22.60
C GLY A 2 -9.64 -15.84 -21.75
N PRO A 3 -9.90 -14.52 -21.65
CA PRO A 3 -9.10 -13.65 -20.78
C PRO A 3 -9.19 -14.16 -19.33
N ARG A 4 -8.03 -14.37 -18.72
CA ARG A 4 -7.92 -14.81 -17.32
C ARG A 4 -8.39 -13.66 -16.44
N LYS A 5 -9.30 -13.98 -15.51
CA LYS A 5 -9.89 -13.02 -14.57
C LYS A 5 -9.70 -13.56 -13.17
N ILE A 6 -9.28 -12.70 -12.26
CA ILE A 6 -9.30 -12.96 -10.82
C ILE A 6 -10.37 -12.07 -10.21
N ASP A 7 -11.14 -12.62 -9.27
CA ASP A 7 -12.24 -11.93 -8.61
C ASP A 7 -12.32 -12.41 -7.15
N ILE A 8 -11.92 -11.55 -6.21
CA ILE A 8 -12.01 -11.84 -4.78
C ILE A 8 -12.92 -10.83 -4.10
N SER A 9 -13.67 -11.28 -3.10
CA SER A 9 -14.59 -10.43 -2.38
C SER A 9 -14.61 -10.72 -0.88
N ALA A 10 -14.79 -9.67 -0.10
CA ALA A 10 -15.10 -9.76 1.31
C ALA A 10 -16.54 -9.31 1.57
N ASP A 11 -17.21 -10.03 2.46
CA ASP A 11 -18.58 -9.80 2.89
C ASP A 11 -18.77 -10.17 4.37
N GLY A 12 -20.01 -10.11 4.88
CA GLY A 12 -20.33 -10.43 6.27
C GLY A 12 -20.01 -11.86 6.72
N THR A 13 -19.62 -12.77 5.82
CA THR A 13 -19.24 -14.15 6.13
C THR A 13 -17.75 -14.44 5.94
N LYS A 14 -17.07 -13.68 5.07
CA LYS A 14 -15.65 -13.83 4.76
C LYS A 14 -15.00 -12.46 4.62
N LEU A 15 -14.21 -12.04 5.61
CA LEU A 15 -13.63 -10.69 5.63
C LEU A 15 -12.28 -10.61 4.90
N ASN A 16 -11.47 -11.66 4.95
CA ASN A 16 -10.15 -11.69 4.33
C ASN A 16 -10.10 -12.78 3.27
N GLN A 17 -10.01 -12.38 2.01
CA GLN A 17 -9.78 -13.25 0.86
C GLN A 17 -8.54 -12.75 0.12
N SER A 18 -7.84 -13.68 -0.51
CA SER A 18 -6.65 -13.40 -1.32
C SER A 18 -6.58 -14.34 -2.52
N ASP A 19 -5.87 -13.92 -3.56
CA ASP A 19 -5.50 -14.77 -4.70
C ASP A 19 -4.09 -14.41 -5.17
N THR A 20 -3.45 -15.32 -5.89
CA THR A 20 -2.05 -15.21 -6.32
C THR A 20 -1.93 -14.64 -7.73
N LEU A 21 -1.01 -13.70 -7.89
CA LEU A 21 -0.48 -13.26 -9.18
C LEU A 21 0.88 -13.93 -9.42
N LYS A 22 1.58 -13.57 -10.49
CA LYS A 22 2.88 -14.17 -10.80
C LYS A 22 3.98 -13.85 -9.77
N TYR A 23 3.93 -12.64 -9.20
CA TYR A 23 4.97 -12.13 -8.29
C TYR A 23 4.46 -11.76 -6.90
N CYS A 24 3.15 -11.52 -6.75
CA CYS A 24 2.55 -10.96 -5.54
C CYS A 24 1.16 -11.58 -5.31
N ILE A 25 0.47 -11.16 -4.26
CA ILE A 25 -0.94 -11.51 -4.03
C ILE A 25 -1.82 -10.28 -4.20
N ILE A 26 -3.11 -10.51 -4.46
CA ILE A 26 -4.16 -9.52 -4.20
C ILE A 26 -4.92 -9.93 -2.95
N GLN A 27 -5.33 -8.99 -2.11
CA GLN A 27 -6.11 -9.32 -0.91
C GLN A 27 -7.07 -8.22 -0.48
N THR A 28 -8.19 -8.61 0.12
CA THR A 28 -9.20 -7.67 0.63
C THR A 28 -8.78 -6.97 1.93
N ASN A 29 -7.86 -7.58 2.69
CA ASN A 29 -7.26 -7.07 3.94
C ASN A 29 -8.22 -6.23 4.81
N VAL A 30 -9.30 -6.87 5.25
CA VAL A 30 -10.28 -6.30 6.18
C VAL A 30 -9.86 -6.61 7.61
N TRP A 31 -8.76 -5.99 8.03
CA TRP A 31 -8.11 -6.28 9.31
C TRP A 31 -8.88 -5.75 10.52
N ASN A 32 -9.58 -4.61 10.40
CA ASN A 32 -10.21 -3.94 11.54
C ASN A 32 -11.72 -4.16 11.67
N ALA A 33 -12.41 -4.72 10.67
CA ALA A 33 -13.85 -5.01 10.80
C ALA A 33 -14.10 -6.36 11.49
N THR A 34 -15.14 -6.44 12.31
CA THR A 34 -15.70 -7.71 12.82
C THR A 34 -16.91 -8.14 12.00
N SER A 35 -17.65 -7.20 11.45
CA SER A 35 -18.79 -7.45 10.58
C SER A 35 -18.99 -6.28 9.61
N ILE A 36 -19.50 -6.60 8.42
CA ILE A 36 -19.89 -5.63 7.38
C ILE A 36 -21.19 -6.11 6.72
N ASN A 37 -22.03 -5.17 6.29
CA ASN A 37 -23.14 -5.46 5.38
C ASN A 37 -22.83 -4.85 4.00
N GLY A 38 -22.65 -5.69 3.00
CA GLY A 38 -22.24 -5.29 1.66
C GLY A 38 -21.00 -6.06 1.21
N VAL A 39 -20.27 -5.49 0.24
CA VAL A 39 -19.15 -6.17 -0.42
C VAL A 39 -17.96 -5.23 -0.63
N ILE A 40 -16.77 -5.74 -0.34
CA ILE A 40 -15.50 -5.21 -0.84
C ILE A 40 -15.03 -6.18 -1.93
N ASN A 41 -14.76 -5.69 -3.13
CA ASN A 41 -14.41 -6.53 -4.28
C ASN A 41 -13.14 -6.03 -4.97
N LEU A 42 -12.23 -6.96 -5.26
CA LEU A 42 -11.05 -6.75 -6.10
C LEU A 42 -11.17 -7.66 -7.32
N SER A 43 -11.30 -7.05 -8.50
CA SER A 43 -11.40 -7.77 -9.78
C SER A 43 -10.24 -7.37 -10.69
N LEU A 44 -9.39 -8.33 -11.03
CA LEU A 44 -8.29 -8.17 -11.97
C LEU A 44 -8.65 -8.81 -13.31
N LYS A 45 -8.57 -8.05 -14.39
CA LYS A 45 -8.77 -8.52 -15.76
C LYS A 45 -7.82 -7.78 -16.69
N ASP A 46 -7.14 -8.50 -17.58
CA ASP A 46 -6.23 -7.91 -18.59
C ASP A 46 -5.17 -6.96 -17.97
N SER A 47 -4.62 -7.33 -16.79
CA SER A 47 -3.70 -6.51 -15.98
C SER A 47 -4.27 -5.18 -15.47
N GLU A 48 -5.60 -5.00 -15.45
CA GLU A 48 -6.26 -3.89 -14.78
C GLU A 48 -6.99 -4.37 -13.53
N LEU A 49 -6.62 -3.84 -12.36
CA LEU A 49 -7.27 -4.12 -11.10
C LEU A 49 -8.34 -3.07 -10.82
N LEU A 50 -9.56 -3.52 -10.55
CA LEU A 50 -10.66 -2.69 -10.10
C LEU A 50 -10.98 -3.00 -8.63
N SER A 51 -10.88 -1.99 -7.78
CA SER A 51 -11.38 -2.03 -6.40
C SER A 51 -12.76 -1.39 -6.33
N SER A 52 -13.73 -2.12 -5.79
CA SER A 52 -15.12 -1.69 -5.62
C SER A 52 -15.60 -2.03 -4.22
N ILE A 53 -15.80 -1.01 -3.40
CA ILE A 53 -16.27 -1.09 -2.02
C ILE A 53 -17.68 -0.52 -1.97
N ASN A 54 -18.62 -1.28 -1.41
CA ASN A 54 -19.98 -0.83 -1.13
C ASN A 54 -20.48 -1.54 0.13
N ILE A 55 -20.27 -0.89 1.27
CA ILE A 55 -20.53 -1.47 2.59
C ILE A 55 -21.29 -0.49 3.48
N LYS A 56 -22.01 -1.03 4.46
CA LYS A 56 -22.72 -0.31 5.51
C LYS A 56 -22.78 -1.16 6.78
N ASP A 57 -23.32 -0.59 7.85
CA ASP A 57 -23.57 -1.27 9.14
C ASP A 57 -22.29 -1.99 9.63
N ILE A 58 -21.20 -1.23 9.71
CA ILE A 58 -19.84 -1.74 9.94
C ILE A 58 -19.55 -1.76 11.44
N GLU A 59 -19.08 -2.90 11.93
CA GLU A 59 -18.58 -3.05 13.29
C GLU A 59 -17.06 -3.22 13.28
N LEU A 60 -16.38 -2.50 14.16
CA LEU A 60 -14.91 -2.43 14.19
C LEU A 60 -14.35 -3.04 15.48
N LYS A 61 -13.18 -3.68 15.35
CA LYS A 61 -12.35 -4.12 16.48
C LYS A 61 -11.77 -2.91 17.22
N GLN A 62 -11.32 -1.90 16.47
CA GLN A 62 -10.71 -0.69 16.98
C GLN A 62 -11.28 0.56 16.31
N ARG A 63 -11.32 1.70 17.00
CA ARG A 63 -11.84 2.95 16.45
C ARG A 63 -10.82 3.65 15.55
N THR A 64 -10.54 3.05 14.40
CA THR A 64 -9.61 3.56 13.37
C THR A 64 -10.07 3.18 11.94
N ILE A 65 -9.17 3.25 10.95
CA ILE A 65 -9.30 2.78 9.55
C ILE A 65 -9.85 1.35 9.49
N PHE A 66 -10.58 1.00 8.42
CA PHE A 66 -11.38 -0.23 8.38
C PHE A 66 -10.62 -1.41 7.78
N ALA A 67 -9.97 -1.16 6.66
CA ALA A 67 -9.37 -2.16 5.80
C ALA A 67 -8.32 -1.50 4.90
N TYR A 68 -7.53 -2.33 4.22
CA TYR A 68 -6.55 -1.90 3.24
C TYR A 68 -6.50 -2.87 2.04
N PRO A 69 -7.56 -2.97 1.20
CA PRO A 69 -7.53 -3.84 0.03
C PRO A 69 -6.41 -3.45 -0.92
N GLU A 70 -5.64 -4.44 -1.36
CA GLU A 70 -4.28 -4.19 -1.83
C GLU A 70 -3.73 -5.27 -2.78
N VAL A 71 -2.59 -4.92 -3.38
CA VAL A 71 -1.63 -5.81 -4.02
C VAL A 71 -0.39 -5.86 -3.14
N ALA A 72 0.04 -7.06 -2.71
CA ALA A 72 1.10 -7.22 -1.71
C ALA A 72 2.21 -8.16 -2.19
N LEU A 73 3.44 -7.65 -2.20
CA LEU A 73 4.66 -8.36 -2.59
C LEU A 73 5.57 -8.54 -1.36
N GLY A 74 6.11 -9.75 -1.16
CA GLY A 74 7.09 -10.03 -0.11
C GLY A 74 6.50 -10.83 1.05
N CYS A 75 6.76 -10.37 2.27
CA CYS A 75 6.35 -11.03 3.51
C CYS A 75 5.35 -10.20 4.29
N ASN A 76 4.46 -10.90 5.00
CA ASN A 76 3.61 -10.29 6.01
C ASN A 76 4.42 -9.94 7.28
N LEU A 77 3.75 -9.33 8.25
CA LEU A 77 4.35 -8.92 9.53
C LEU A 77 4.93 -10.06 10.37
N MET A 78 4.48 -11.30 10.15
CA MET A 78 5.02 -12.48 10.84
C MET A 78 6.35 -12.98 10.23
N GLY A 79 6.79 -12.37 9.13
CA GLY A 79 7.94 -12.82 8.34
C GLY A 79 7.62 -13.94 7.35
N ASP A 80 6.38 -14.42 7.33
CA ASP A 80 5.94 -15.43 6.38
C ASP A 80 5.69 -14.76 5.03
N ARG A 81 6.16 -15.38 3.94
CA ARG A 81 5.85 -14.92 2.59
C ARG A 81 4.34 -14.94 2.37
N PHE A 82 3.83 -13.96 1.63
CA PHE A 82 2.42 -13.95 1.26
C PHE A 82 2.02 -15.21 0.49
N ASN A 83 2.93 -15.74 -0.34
CA ASN A 83 2.83 -17.07 -0.94
C ASN A 83 4.22 -17.56 -1.39
N ASP A 84 4.58 -18.80 -1.08
CA ASP A 84 5.90 -19.38 -1.37
C ASP A 84 6.12 -19.78 -2.84
N ASP A 85 5.04 -20.02 -3.59
CA ASP A 85 5.06 -20.41 -5.01
C ASP A 85 5.28 -19.22 -5.96
N LEU A 86 5.27 -17.99 -5.43
CA LEU A 86 5.47 -16.78 -6.22
C LEU A 86 6.89 -16.68 -6.77
N LYS A 87 7.01 -16.25 -8.03
CA LYS A 87 8.31 -16.03 -8.65
C LYS A 87 9.06 -14.93 -7.89
N LYS A 88 10.26 -15.26 -7.42
CA LYS A 88 11.11 -14.33 -6.68
C LYS A 88 11.71 -13.30 -7.62
N ILE A 89 11.35 -12.04 -7.42
CA ILE A 89 12.03 -10.89 -8.05
C ILE A 89 12.98 -10.22 -7.06
N ILE A 90 12.57 -10.11 -5.79
CA ILE A 90 13.42 -9.72 -4.66
C ILE A 90 13.19 -10.76 -3.56
N ASP A 91 14.26 -11.15 -2.86
CA ASP A 91 14.16 -12.11 -1.77
C ASP A 91 13.85 -11.36 -0.46
N PHE A 92 12.57 -11.13 -0.23
CA PHE A 92 12.07 -10.57 1.03
C PHE A 92 12.01 -11.64 2.15
N PRO A 93 12.21 -11.25 3.42
CA PRO A 93 12.63 -9.92 3.85
C PRO A 93 14.09 -9.64 3.45
N ILE A 94 14.37 -8.41 3.01
CA ILE A 94 15.70 -8.00 2.55
C ILE A 94 16.28 -6.98 3.54
N GLU A 95 17.58 -7.09 3.86
CA GLU A 95 18.27 -6.08 4.66
C GLU A 95 18.13 -4.70 4.02
N LEU A 96 17.86 -3.68 4.83
CA LEU A 96 17.50 -2.36 4.31
C LEU A 96 18.66 -1.74 3.50
N ASP A 97 19.91 -1.97 3.91
CA ASP A 97 21.09 -1.52 3.16
C ASP A 97 21.23 -2.22 1.80
N GLU A 98 20.86 -3.50 1.70
CA GLU A 98 20.82 -4.22 0.43
C GLU A 98 19.67 -3.72 -0.46
N ALA A 99 18.50 -3.44 0.12
CA ALA A 99 17.38 -2.86 -0.60
C ALA A 99 17.74 -1.48 -1.21
N LEU A 100 18.51 -0.66 -0.51
CA LEU A 100 19.00 0.63 -1.01
C LEU A 100 19.91 0.48 -2.23
N LYS A 101 20.76 -0.56 -2.27
CA LYS A 101 21.65 -0.84 -3.40
C LYS A 101 20.90 -1.24 -4.68
N LEU A 102 19.64 -1.66 -4.58
CA LEU A 102 18.81 -1.99 -5.73
C LEU A 102 18.31 -0.76 -6.50
N ASN A 103 18.32 0.43 -5.88
CA ASN A 103 17.80 1.67 -6.46
C ASN A 103 16.39 1.49 -7.05
N ILE A 104 15.48 1.01 -6.21
CA ILE A 104 14.13 0.59 -6.60
C ILE A 104 13.30 1.82 -6.94
N LYS A 105 12.60 1.73 -8.07
CA LYS A 105 11.53 2.64 -8.45
C LYS A 105 10.21 1.88 -8.56
N LEU A 106 9.13 2.58 -8.26
CA LEU A 106 7.77 2.07 -8.40
C LEU A 106 7.05 2.91 -9.43
N LYS A 107 6.47 2.27 -10.44
CA LYS A 107 5.60 2.93 -11.40
C LYS A 107 4.17 2.47 -11.18
N THR A 108 3.23 3.41 -11.17
CA THR A 108 1.83 3.14 -10.88
C THR A 108 0.93 4.08 -11.64
N ALA A 109 -0.04 3.49 -12.36
CA ALA A 109 -1.07 4.23 -13.04
C ALA A 109 -2.44 3.94 -12.40
N PHE A 110 -3.06 4.93 -11.78
CA PHE A 110 -4.34 4.75 -11.08
C PHE A 110 -5.33 5.88 -11.35
N GLN A 111 -6.60 5.61 -11.03
CA GLN A 111 -7.70 6.56 -11.15
C GLN A 111 -8.75 6.33 -10.07
N ILE A 112 -9.18 7.40 -9.40
CA ILE A 112 -10.36 7.39 -8.54
C ILE A 112 -11.60 7.53 -9.44
N ILE A 113 -12.48 6.53 -9.44
CA ILE A 113 -13.70 6.51 -10.27
C ILE A 113 -14.84 7.20 -9.54
N SER A 114 -15.08 6.85 -8.27
CA SER A 114 -16.12 7.46 -7.46
C SER A 114 -15.93 7.17 -5.98
N HIS A 115 -16.51 8.03 -5.13
CA HIS A 115 -16.68 7.77 -3.72
C HIS A 115 -17.97 8.42 -3.20
N GLU A 116 -18.61 7.80 -2.21
CA GLU A 116 -19.79 8.28 -1.51
C GLU A 116 -19.66 7.89 -0.02
N PRO A 117 -19.86 8.80 0.93
CA PRO A 117 -20.16 10.22 0.73
C PRO A 117 -18.93 11.04 0.24
N PRO A 118 -19.10 12.30 -0.19
CA PRO A 118 -17.99 13.14 -0.65
C PRO A 118 -16.88 13.31 0.40
N GLU A 119 -17.24 13.35 1.68
CA GLU A 119 -16.33 13.46 2.81
C GLU A 119 -15.74 12.13 3.30
N LEU A 120 -15.94 11.03 2.56
CA LEU A 120 -15.39 9.72 2.91
C LEU A 120 -13.87 9.80 3.04
N PRO A 121 -13.28 9.56 4.23
CA PRO A 121 -11.83 9.51 4.34
C PRO A 121 -11.29 8.25 3.69
N PHE A 122 -10.38 8.42 2.73
CA PHE A 122 -9.59 7.34 2.16
C PHE A 122 -8.28 7.86 1.57
N ASN A 123 -7.35 6.96 1.32
CA ASN A 123 -6.14 7.21 0.56
C ASN A 123 -5.92 6.16 -0.54
N VAL A 124 -4.97 6.42 -1.44
CA VAL A 124 -4.28 5.38 -2.20
C VAL A 124 -2.82 5.54 -1.85
N SER A 125 -2.22 4.50 -1.31
CA SER A 125 -0.89 4.59 -0.69
C SER A 125 -0.09 3.34 -0.96
N TYR A 126 1.23 3.50 -0.98
CA TYR A 126 2.12 2.40 -0.68
C TYR A 126 2.29 2.27 0.83
N ASP A 127 2.43 1.04 1.30
CA ASP A 127 2.80 0.70 2.67
C ASP A 127 4.05 -0.21 2.66
N PHE A 128 5.00 0.10 3.54
CA PHE A 128 6.27 -0.60 3.67
C PHE A 128 6.58 -0.83 5.14
N TRP A 129 6.62 -2.10 5.53
CA TRP A 129 7.02 -2.51 6.86
C TRP A 129 8.54 -2.70 6.95
N ILE A 130 9.16 -1.97 7.87
CA ILE A 130 10.57 -2.06 8.23
C ILE A 130 10.67 -2.68 9.62
N ARG A 131 11.23 -3.88 9.68
CA ARG A 131 11.28 -4.71 10.90
C ARG A 131 12.70 -4.86 11.40
N ARG A 132 12.89 -4.86 12.72
CA ARG A 132 14.16 -5.27 13.34
C ARG A 132 14.26 -6.79 13.45
N ASP A 133 13.17 -7.44 13.83
CA ASP A 133 13.08 -8.88 14.01
C ASP A 133 12.10 -9.48 13.00
N ILE A 134 12.64 -10.35 12.15
CA ILE A 134 11.89 -11.13 11.16
C ILE A 134 11.27 -12.39 11.78
N ASN A 135 11.58 -12.70 13.04
CA ASN A 135 10.99 -13.82 13.75
C ASN A 135 9.68 -13.41 14.44
N LYS A 136 8.57 -13.89 13.85
CA LYS A 136 7.23 -14.14 14.43
C LYS A 136 6.81 -13.31 15.65
N HIS A 137 6.52 -12.04 15.39
CA HIS A 137 5.46 -11.33 16.13
C HIS A 137 4.28 -11.13 15.19
N ASP A 138 3.06 -11.29 15.69
CA ASP A 138 1.82 -11.06 14.93
C ASP A 138 1.47 -9.57 14.79
N HIS A 139 2.35 -8.68 15.24
CA HIS A 139 2.17 -7.24 15.18
C HIS A 139 3.49 -6.45 15.20
N PRO A 140 3.49 -5.18 14.78
CA PRO A 140 4.64 -4.30 14.85
C PRO A 140 5.02 -3.95 16.30
N GLU A 141 6.32 -3.96 16.59
CA GLU A 141 6.91 -3.78 17.91
C GLU A 141 7.57 -2.40 18.04
N GLU A 142 8.15 -2.14 19.22
CA GLU A 142 9.04 -1.00 19.40
C GLU A 142 10.26 -1.11 18.47
N HIS A 143 10.68 0.03 17.90
CA HIS A 143 11.75 0.16 16.92
C HIS A 143 11.45 -0.34 15.50
N ASP A 144 10.27 -0.92 15.27
CA ASP A 144 9.77 -1.11 13.91
C ASP A 144 9.30 0.22 13.31
N CYS A 145 9.28 0.30 11.99
CA CYS A 145 8.84 1.47 11.27
C CYS A 145 7.89 1.07 10.13
N GLU A 146 6.80 1.81 10.03
CA GLU A 146 5.88 1.81 8.89
C GLU A 146 6.21 3.06 8.07
N ILE A 147 6.54 2.87 6.79
CA ILE A 147 6.72 3.96 5.85
C ILE A 147 5.55 3.93 4.88
N MET A 148 4.78 4.99 4.82
CA MET A 148 3.69 5.11 3.86
C MET A 148 3.96 6.21 2.85
N ILE A 149 3.63 5.98 1.58
CA ILE A 149 3.69 7.01 0.52
C ILE A 149 2.30 7.16 -0.08
N TRP A 150 1.60 8.23 0.25
CA TRP A 150 0.24 8.49 -0.17
C TRP A 150 0.24 9.23 -1.50
N LEU A 151 -0.23 8.52 -2.54
CA LEU A 151 -0.35 9.02 -3.91
C LEU A 151 -1.66 9.79 -4.12
N TYR A 152 -2.65 9.52 -3.27
CA TYR A 152 -3.92 10.22 -3.22
C TYR A 152 -4.47 10.22 -1.81
N ARG A 153 -5.23 11.25 -1.43
CA ARG A 153 -6.11 11.23 -0.26
C ARG A 153 -7.37 12.06 -0.48
N ASN A 154 -8.44 11.65 0.17
CA ASN A 154 -9.64 12.45 0.37
C ASN A 154 -9.92 12.48 1.88
N GLU A 155 -9.95 13.64 2.52
CA GLU A 155 -10.23 13.89 3.95
C GLU A 155 -9.42 13.10 5.01
N GLN A 156 -8.63 12.11 4.61
CA GLN A 156 -7.84 11.29 5.51
C GLN A 156 -6.59 12.06 5.95
N LYS A 157 -6.25 11.94 7.23
CA LYS A 157 -5.04 12.51 7.83
C LYS A 157 -4.08 11.39 8.20
N PRO A 158 -2.78 11.56 7.94
CA PRO A 158 -1.77 10.60 8.38
C PRO A 158 -1.65 10.64 9.90
N ILE A 159 -1.08 9.58 10.46
CA ILE A 159 -0.74 9.53 11.88
C ILE A 159 0.35 10.56 12.19
N GLY A 160 0.26 11.20 13.36
CA GLY A 160 1.32 12.07 13.88
C GLY A 160 1.19 13.53 13.50
N LYS A 161 2.34 14.20 13.33
CA LYS A 161 2.45 15.63 13.09
C LYS A 161 3.25 15.90 11.82
N TYR A 162 2.89 16.98 11.13
CA TYR A 162 3.70 17.52 10.05
C TYR A 162 5.08 17.89 10.58
N THR A 163 6.13 17.47 9.87
CA THR A 163 7.54 17.68 10.25
C THR A 163 8.35 18.39 9.17
N GLY A 164 7.79 18.56 7.97
CA GLY A 164 8.44 19.26 6.87
C GLY A 164 7.99 18.76 5.52
N GLU A 165 8.81 19.05 4.51
CA GLU A 165 8.60 18.66 3.12
C GLU A 165 9.87 18.01 2.58
N VAL A 166 9.70 17.02 1.72
CA VAL A 166 10.77 16.42 0.92
C VAL A 166 10.44 16.68 -0.54
N VAL A 167 11.44 17.05 -1.34
CA VAL A 167 11.30 17.24 -2.78
C VAL A 167 12.11 16.17 -3.49
N LEU A 168 11.44 15.34 -4.30
CA LEU A 168 12.07 14.24 -5.03
C LEU A 168 11.78 14.37 -6.53
N LYS A 169 12.76 13.97 -7.34
CA LYS A 169 12.57 13.80 -8.79
C LYS A 169 11.69 12.58 -9.05
N CYS A 170 10.52 12.81 -9.62
CA CYS A 170 9.55 11.79 -10.02
C CYS A 170 9.23 11.92 -11.50
N LYS A 171 8.60 10.91 -12.09
CA LYS A 171 8.01 11.02 -13.44
C LYS A 171 6.49 11.04 -13.34
N ILE A 172 5.84 12.05 -13.89
CA ILE A 172 4.38 12.16 -13.94
C ILE A 172 3.94 12.27 -15.39
N ASN A 173 3.04 11.38 -15.81
CA ASN A 173 2.47 11.36 -17.15
C ASN A 173 3.54 11.43 -18.27
N GLY A 174 4.72 10.85 -18.02
CA GLY A 174 5.84 10.84 -18.96
C GLY A 174 6.92 11.89 -18.73
N SER A 175 6.68 12.94 -17.93
CA SER A 175 7.60 14.06 -17.71
C SER A 175 8.31 13.96 -16.36
N GLU A 176 9.61 14.28 -16.31
CA GLU A 176 10.35 14.38 -15.06
C GLU A 176 10.07 15.71 -14.36
N GLU A 177 9.67 15.65 -13.10
CA GLU A 177 9.26 16.80 -12.30
C GLU A 177 9.81 16.70 -10.87
N ASP A 178 10.08 17.85 -10.24
CA ASP A 178 10.35 17.93 -8.79
C ASP A 178 9.04 17.93 -8.03
N ILE A 179 8.78 16.86 -7.28
CA ILE A 179 7.52 16.67 -6.58
C ILE A 179 7.73 16.76 -5.09
N LYS A 180 6.88 17.56 -4.47
CA LYS A 180 6.87 17.79 -3.04
C LYS A 180 6.04 16.71 -2.36
N PHE A 181 6.55 16.24 -1.23
CA PHE A 181 5.86 15.35 -0.31
C PHE A 181 5.87 15.97 1.07
N SER A 182 4.69 16.22 1.65
CA SER A 182 4.62 16.58 3.06
C SER A 182 4.96 15.37 3.92
N GLN A 183 5.88 15.53 4.87
CA GLN A 183 6.35 14.47 5.76
C GLN A 183 5.63 14.58 7.11
N TRP A 184 5.04 13.48 7.54
CA TRP A 184 4.36 13.33 8.82
C TRP A 184 4.99 12.21 9.61
N ILE A 185 5.24 12.46 10.90
CA ILE A 185 5.87 11.48 11.79
C ILE A 185 5.01 11.32 13.03
N GLY A 186 4.71 10.08 13.38
CA GLY A 186 3.92 9.72 14.55
C GLY A 186 4.16 8.29 15.00
N ARG A 187 3.24 7.76 15.80
CA ARG A 187 3.27 6.37 16.28
C ARG A 187 1.91 5.73 16.06
N GLY A 188 1.88 4.61 15.34
CA GLY A 188 0.70 3.75 15.16
C GLY A 188 0.40 2.83 16.35
N GLY A 189 1.00 3.11 17.50
CA GLY A 189 1.02 2.22 18.66
C GLY A 189 2.44 2.15 19.18
N ARG A 190 3.06 0.97 19.06
CA ARG A 190 4.44 0.74 19.50
C ARG A 190 5.50 1.03 18.44
N TRP A 191 5.11 1.07 17.16
CA TRP A 191 6.02 1.37 16.05
C TRP A 191 6.01 2.85 15.68
N LEU A 192 7.05 3.26 14.94
CA LEU A 192 7.15 4.56 14.29
C LEU A 192 6.37 4.55 12.97
N THR A 193 5.60 5.59 12.67
CA THR A 193 4.99 5.78 11.35
C THR A 193 5.56 7.04 10.71
N ILE A 194 6.06 6.90 9.48
CA ILE A 194 6.53 8.00 8.63
C ILE A 194 5.68 8.01 7.37
N SER A 195 4.85 9.04 7.19
CA SER A 195 4.00 9.18 6.01
C SER A 195 4.48 10.33 5.12
N TYR A 196 4.66 10.04 3.84
CA TYR A 196 4.92 11.01 2.79
C TYR A 196 3.64 11.21 1.97
N ILE A 197 3.13 12.43 1.91
CA ILE A 197 1.89 12.73 1.18
C ILE A 197 2.21 13.67 0.03
N ILE A 198 1.89 13.23 -1.18
CA ILE A 198 2.16 13.98 -2.42
C ILE A 198 1.45 15.34 -2.43
N ASP A 199 2.14 16.36 -2.94
CA ASP A 199 1.66 17.72 -3.13
C ASP A 199 2.23 18.28 -4.45
N PRO A 200 1.41 18.66 -5.46
CA PRO A 200 -0.05 18.79 -5.43
C PRO A 200 -0.81 17.45 -5.44
N MET A 201 -2.02 17.46 -4.91
CA MET A 201 -2.97 16.35 -4.99
C MET A 201 -3.77 16.42 -6.29
N TRP A 202 -3.54 15.52 -7.25
CA TRP A 202 -4.33 15.52 -8.48
C TRP A 202 -5.72 14.93 -8.23
N GLN A 203 -6.75 15.75 -8.43
CA GLN A 203 -8.13 15.32 -8.25
C GLN A 203 -8.69 14.77 -9.57
N LYS A 204 -9.04 13.47 -9.57
CA LYS A 204 -9.88 12.77 -10.57
C LYS A 204 -9.27 12.42 -11.93
N GLU A 205 -8.06 12.88 -12.23
CA GLU A 205 -7.37 12.44 -13.44
C GLU A 205 -6.75 11.05 -13.25
N LYS A 206 -6.60 10.31 -14.36
CA LYS A 206 -5.72 9.15 -14.37
C LYS A 206 -4.29 9.68 -14.20
N ILE A 207 -3.60 9.22 -13.17
CA ILE A 207 -2.21 9.63 -12.90
C ILE A 207 -1.33 8.44 -13.24
N ASP A 208 -0.29 8.65 -14.05
CA ASP A 208 0.83 7.72 -14.24
C ASP A 208 2.05 8.29 -13.53
N LEU A 209 2.49 7.64 -12.45
CA LEU A 209 3.55 8.12 -11.57
C LEU A 209 4.67 7.10 -11.46
N GLU A 210 5.92 7.53 -11.63
CA GLU A 210 7.13 6.78 -11.27
C GLU A 210 7.80 7.50 -10.09
N ILE A 211 7.95 6.80 -8.96
CA ILE A 211 8.62 7.32 -7.76
C ILE A 211 9.90 6.54 -7.42
N PRO A 212 10.92 7.20 -6.86
CA PRO A 212 12.15 6.54 -6.40
C PRO A 212 12.01 6.03 -4.96
N LEU A 213 11.50 4.81 -4.76
CA LEU A 213 11.32 4.22 -3.42
C LEU A 213 12.59 4.31 -2.57
N SER A 214 13.76 4.00 -3.15
CA SER A 214 15.03 4.06 -2.40
C SER A 214 15.33 5.45 -1.83
N SER A 215 14.90 6.54 -2.48
CA SER A 215 15.04 7.89 -1.92
C SER A 215 14.19 8.08 -0.67
N PHE A 216 12.95 7.59 -0.64
CA PHE A 216 12.10 7.65 0.56
C PHE A 216 12.68 6.85 1.72
N LEU A 217 13.30 5.70 1.44
CA LEU A 217 14.00 4.91 2.45
C LEU A 217 15.18 5.70 3.03
N VAL A 218 16.00 6.34 2.19
CA VAL A 218 17.12 7.21 2.64
C VAL A 218 16.61 8.37 3.49
N GLU A 219 15.57 9.09 3.05
CA GLU A 219 14.97 10.21 3.79
C GLU A 219 14.41 9.80 5.16
N SER A 220 14.00 8.53 5.28
CA SER A 220 13.45 7.98 6.52
C SER A 220 14.54 7.52 7.50
N ARG A 221 15.79 7.34 7.06
CA ARG A 221 16.90 6.77 7.86
C ARG A 221 17.06 7.45 9.20
N ASP A 222 17.25 8.76 9.19
CA ASP A 222 17.64 9.53 10.38
C ASP A 222 16.45 9.80 11.31
N LYS A 223 15.25 9.34 10.92
CA LYS A 223 14.02 9.39 11.73
C LYS A 223 13.80 8.11 12.51
N MET A 224 14.42 7.02 12.06
CA MET A 224 14.40 5.75 12.77
C MET A 224 15.29 5.83 14.00
N ASP A 225 14.85 5.18 15.07
CA ASP A 225 15.53 5.11 16.36
C ASP A 225 16.71 4.12 16.41
N GLN A 226 16.89 3.32 15.35
CA GLN A 226 17.98 2.39 15.18
C GLN A 226 18.56 2.45 13.77
N PRO A 227 19.85 2.09 13.60
CA PRO A 227 20.51 2.05 12.30
C PRO A 227 19.85 1.09 11.29
N MET A 228 20.03 1.37 10.00
CA MET A 228 19.41 0.61 8.89
C MET A 228 19.93 -0.81 8.77
N GLU A 229 21.22 -1.05 9.06
CA GLU A 229 21.86 -2.36 8.97
C GLU A 229 21.27 -3.40 9.94
N LYS A 230 20.42 -2.96 10.88
CA LYS A 230 19.69 -3.82 11.82
C LYS A 230 18.23 -4.01 11.45
N LYS A 231 17.83 -3.55 10.26
CA LYS A 231 16.44 -3.54 9.82
C LYS A 231 16.28 -4.20 8.46
N TYR A 232 15.08 -4.74 8.26
CA TYR A 232 14.68 -5.47 7.07
C TYR A 232 13.45 -4.81 6.47
N LEU A 233 13.47 -4.62 5.14
CA LEU A 233 12.26 -4.32 4.38
C LEU A 233 11.50 -5.64 4.18
N MET A 234 10.27 -5.70 4.67
CA MET A 234 9.46 -6.92 4.65
C MET A 234 8.78 -7.17 3.29
N GLY A 235 8.42 -6.10 2.60
CA GLY A 235 7.61 -6.21 1.40
C GLY A 235 7.20 -4.83 0.88
N MET A 236 6.35 -4.85 -0.12
CA MET A 236 5.77 -3.67 -0.75
C MET A 236 4.29 -3.91 -0.94
N GLU A 237 3.49 -3.03 -0.39
CA GLU A 237 2.05 -3.09 -0.44
C GLU A 237 1.52 -1.85 -1.16
N LEU A 238 0.53 -2.01 -2.04
CA LEU A 238 -0.19 -0.92 -2.70
C LEU A 238 -1.68 -1.15 -2.58
N GLY A 239 -2.36 -0.24 -1.89
CA GLY A 239 -3.77 -0.36 -1.62
C GLY A 239 -4.43 0.96 -1.29
N SER A 240 -5.59 0.85 -0.66
CA SER A 240 -6.38 2.00 -0.22
C SER A 240 -6.85 1.80 1.20
N GLU A 241 -6.37 2.65 2.11
CA GLU A 241 -6.98 2.75 3.43
C GLU A 241 -8.28 3.53 3.29
N PHE A 242 -9.32 3.10 3.98
CA PHE A 242 -10.57 3.84 4.00
C PHE A 242 -11.33 3.70 5.31
N GLY A 243 -12.21 4.66 5.53
CA GLY A 243 -13.14 4.69 6.65
C GLY A 243 -12.63 5.53 7.82
N ASN A 244 -13.53 5.76 8.76
CA ASN A 244 -13.25 6.38 10.04
C ASN A 244 -14.27 5.86 11.06
N PRO A 245 -14.07 6.04 12.37
CA PRO A 245 -14.98 5.49 13.38
C PRO A 245 -16.43 5.99 13.32
N GLY A 246 -16.72 7.03 12.53
CA GLY A 246 -18.06 7.58 12.33
C GLY A 246 -18.75 7.10 11.04
N ALA A 247 -18.02 6.50 10.11
CA ALA A 247 -18.55 6.11 8.80
C ALA A 247 -19.44 4.86 8.92
N LYS A 248 -20.75 5.03 8.68
CA LYS A 248 -21.74 3.94 8.75
C LYS A 248 -22.08 3.31 7.41
N LYS A 249 -21.76 4.00 6.31
CA LYS A 249 -21.99 3.59 4.93
C LYS A 249 -20.91 4.23 4.07
N MET A 250 -20.39 3.48 3.12
CA MET A 250 -19.46 4.00 2.14
C MET A 250 -19.52 3.26 0.83
N LYS A 251 -19.22 3.99 -0.24
CA LYS A 251 -18.87 3.46 -1.54
C LYS A 251 -17.55 4.07 -1.95
N LEU A 252 -16.65 3.25 -2.46
CA LEU A 252 -15.38 3.70 -3.03
C LEU A 252 -15.07 2.82 -4.23
N LYS A 253 -14.71 3.45 -5.34
CA LYS A 253 -14.29 2.76 -6.55
C LYS A 253 -13.05 3.42 -7.12
N TRP A 254 -11.99 2.65 -7.28
CA TRP A 254 -10.75 3.08 -7.92
C TRP A 254 -10.19 1.96 -8.79
N LYS A 255 -9.40 2.35 -9.78
CA LYS A 255 -8.79 1.44 -10.75
C LYS A 255 -7.28 1.64 -10.75
N LEU A 256 -6.56 0.54 -10.88
CA LEU A 256 -5.12 0.46 -11.07
C LEU A 256 -4.86 -0.20 -12.42
N SER A 257 -4.33 0.58 -13.36
CA SER A 257 -4.04 0.16 -14.74
C SER A 257 -2.58 -0.27 -14.95
N SER A 258 -1.69 0.04 -14.01
CA SER A 258 -0.31 -0.44 -14.00
C SER A 258 0.23 -0.39 -12.57
N TYR A 259 0.97 -1.42 -12.19
CA TYR A 259 1.82 -1.42 -11.01
C TYR A 259 3.09 -2.20 -11.34
N GLU A 260 4.21 -1.48 -11.42
CA GLU A 260 5.49 -2.02 -11.87
C GLU A 260 6.57 -1.75 -10.83
N LEU A 261 7.42 -2.75 -10.61
CA LEU A 261 8.66 -2.64 -9.86
C LEU A 261 9.81 -2.55 -10.85
N ILE A 262 10.64 -1.51 -10.73
CA ILE A 262 11.76 -1.24 -11.63
C ILE A 262 13.05 -1.19 -10.82
N TYR A 263 14.03 -1.99 -11.21
CA TYR A 263 15.38 -1.97 -10.65
C TYR A 263 16.37 -2.59 -11.64
N LYS A 264 17.64 -2.78 -11.24
CA LYS A 264 18.72 -3.21 -12.16
C LYS A 264 18.43 -4.47 -12.98
N GLU A 265 17.62 -5.40 -12.48
CA GLU A 265 17.30 -6.66 -13.17
C GLU A 265 16.14 -6.53 -14.19
N GLY A 266 15.48 -5.37 -14.24
CA GLY A 266 14.46 -5.07 -15.24
C GLY A 266 13.19 -4.41 -14.68
N VAL A 267 12.11 -4.54 -15.46
CA VAL A 267 10.77 -4.04 -15.15
C VAL A 267 9.84 -5.23 -14.92
N PHE A 268 9.15 -5.26 -13.79
CA PHE A 268 8.29 -6.37 -13.38
C PHE A 268 6.87 -5.86 -13.19
N ASN A 269 5.94 -6.34 -14.04
CA ASN A 269 4.51 -6.04 -13.91
C ASN A 269 3.91 -6.86 -12.76
N LEU A 270 3.55 -6.19 -11.67
CA LEU A 270 3.00 -6.83 -10.48
C LEU A 270 1.53 -7.24 -10.65
N LEU A 271 0.84 -6.76 -11.70
CA LEU A 271 -0.53 -7.18 -12.04
C LEU A 271 -0.57 -8.37 -13.01
N GLU A 272 0.58 -8.99 -13.31
CA GLU A 272 0.67 -10.14 -14.21
C GLU A 272 0.08 -11.41 -13.56
N ILE A 273 -0.92 -12.01 -14.19
CA ILE A 273 -1.52 -13.27 -13.72
C ILE A 273 -0.58 -14.43 -14.10
N GLN A 274 -0.33 -15.36 -13.18
CA GLN A 274 0.46 -16.57 -13.43
C GLN A 274 -0.17 -17.42 -14.54
N ASP A 275 0.62 -18.03 -15.42
CA ASP A 275 0.15 -18.98 -16.45
C ASP A 275 -0.27 -20.34 -15.87
#